data_AF-A0A2P5CET3-F1
#
_entry.id   AF-A0A2P5CET3-F1
#
_cell.length_a   1.000
_cell.length_b   1.000
_cell.length_c   1.000
_cell.angle_alpha   90.00
_cell.angle_beta   90.00
_cell.angle_gamma   90.00
#
_symmetry.space_group_name_H-M   'P 1'
#
loop_
_entity.id
_entity.type
_entity.pdbx_description
1 polymer ?
#
loop_
_entity_poly.entity_id
_entity_poly.type
_entity_poly.pdbx_seq_one_letter_code
_entity_poly.pdbx_strand_id
1 'polypeptide(L)'
;MQSQINQLKLMGPVILNAILKSLDSYSNMESDATARDTKTFAFQAIGLLAQRMPQLFRDKTDMAVRLFDALKVEAQSLRFIIQEATISLSSAYKVC
;
A
#
# COMPACT_ATOMS: atom_id res chain seq x y z
N MET A 1 7.73 21.14 -17.68
CA MET A 1 7.67 20.41 -16.39
C MET A 1 6.26 20.28 -15.79
N GLN A 2 5.23 21.02 -16.25
CA GLN A 2 3.86 20.89 -15.70
C GLN A 2 3.12 19.59 -16.08
N SER A 3 3.43 18.99 -17.24
CA SER A 3 2.72 17.80 -17.73
C SER A 3 3.01 16.52 -16.93
N GLN A 4 4.25 16.35 -16.45
CA GLN A 4 4.67 15.16 -15.70
C GLN A 4 4.00 15.06 -14.32
N ILE A 5 3.77 16.20 -13.65
CA ILE A 5 3.09 16.25 -12.35
C ILE A 5 1.61 15.86 -12.48
N ASN A 6 0.95 16.25 -13.58
CA ASN A 6 -0.43 15.88 -13.85
C ASN A 6 -0.58 14.40 -14.22
N GLN A 7 0.40 13.83 -14.94
CA GLN A 7 0.42 12.39 -15.20
C GLN A 7 0.60 11.59 -13.92
N LEU A 8 1.47 12.00 -13.00
CA LEU A 8 1.64 11.30 -11.72
C LEU A 8 0.36 11.34 -10.86
N LYS A 9 -0.35 12.48 -10.86
CA LYS A 9 -1.68 12.60 -10.22
C LYS A 9 -2.71 11.65 -10.84
N LEU A 10 -2.70 11.44 -12.15
CA LEU A 10 -3.58 10.48 -12.84
C LEU A 10 -3.14 9.03 -12.67
N MET A 11 -1.85 8.75 -12.56
CA MET A 11 -1.30 7.39 -12.45
C MET A 11 -1.36 6.85 -11.02
N GLY A 12 -1.33 7.71 -10.00
CA GLY A 12 -1.38 7.30 -8.59
C GLY A 12 -2.52 6.32 -8.25
N PRO A 13 -3.78 6.60 -8.61
CA PRO A 13 -4.89 5.66 -8.40
C PRO A 13 -4.72 4.34 -9.17
N VAL A 14 -4.20 4.40 -10.40
CA VAL A 14 -4.00 3.21 -11.26
C VAL A 14 -2.92 2.30 -10.69
N ILE A 15 -1.80 2.87 -10.26
CA ILE A 15 -0.69 2.16 -9.62
C ILE A 15 -1.16 1.53 -8.32
N LEU A 16 -1.89 2.27 -7.47
CA LEU A 16 -2.44 1.74 -6.23
C LEU A 16 -3.36 0.54 -6.50
N ASN A 17 -4.29 0.65 -7.45
CA ASN A 17 -5.19 -0.45 -7.81
C ASN A 17 -4.43 -1.67 -8.34
N ALA A 18 -3.37 -1.47 -9.14
CA ALA A 18 -2.53 -2.56 -9.62
C ALA A 18 -1.80 -3.27 -8.47
N ILE A 19 -1.27 -2.53 -7.50
CA ILE A 19 -0.63 -3.08 -6.30
C ILE A 19 -1.63 -3.89 -5.47
N LEU A 20 -2.84 -3.36 -5.25
CA LEU A 20 -3.88 -4.06 -4.48
C LEU A 20 -4.31 -5.36 -5.16
N LYS A 21 -4.50 -5.33 -6.48
CA LYS A 21 -4.83 -6.53 -7.25
C LYS A 21 -3.71 -7.58 -7.19
N SER A 22 -2.46 -7.15 -7.21
CA SER A 22 -1.30 -8.03 -7.01
C SER A 22 -1.36 -8.68 -5.62
N LEU A 23 -1.53 -7.90 -4.55
CA LEU A 23 -1.66 -8.42 -3.19
C LEU A 23 -2.79 -9.44 -3.05
N ASP A 24 -3.95 -9.17 -3.65
CA ASP A 24 -5.10 -10.10 -3.64
C ASP A 24 -4.82 -11.40 -4.40
N SER A 25 -3.93 -11.36 -5.41
CA SER A 25 -3.54 -12.56 -6.17
C SER A 25 -2.57 -13.46 -5.38
N TYR A 26 -1.74 -12.86 -4.52
CA TYR A 26 -0.74 -13.57 -3.71
C TYR A 26 -1.21 -13.95 -2.31
N SER A 27 -2.42 -13.57 -1.88
CA SER A 27 -2.95 -13.96 -0.56
C SER A 27 -3.12 -15.47 -0.40
N ASN A 28 -3.21 -16.22 -1.52
CA ASN A 28 -3.45 -17.66 -1.53
C ASN A 28 -2.18 -18.51 -1.70
N MET A 29 -0.99 -17.89 -1.75
CA MET A 29 0.30 -18.58 -1.97
C MET A 29 1.24 -18.28 -0.80
N GLU A 30 1.11 -19.04 0.28
CA GLU A 30 1.90 -18.85 1.51
C GLU A 30 3.37 -19.34 1.42
N SER A 31 3.74 -20.13 0.41
CA SER A 31 5.01 -20.88 0.43
C SER A 31 6.07 -20.47 -0.61
N ASP A 32 5.88 -19.37 -1.35
CA ASP A 32 6.85 -18.94 -2.36
C ASP A 32 7.63 -17.70 -1.89
N ALA A 33 8.95 -17.78 -1.88
CA ALA A 33 9.84 -16.65 -1.56
C ALA A 33 9.53 -15.45 -2.46
N THR A 34 9.17 -15.69 -3.72
CA THR A 34 8.76 -14.64 -4.66
C THR A 34 7.45 -13.96 -4.24
N ALA A 35 6.49 -14.71 -3.68
CA ALA A 35 5.24 -14.13 -3.16
C ALA A 35 5.53 -13.22 -1.94
N ARG A 36 6.45 -13.64 -1.06
CA ARG A 36 6.87 -12.83 0.10
C ARG A 36 7.53 -11.53 -0.32
N ASP A 37 8.46 -11.58 -1.27
CA ASP A 37 9.15 -10.39 -1.76
C ASP A 37 8.17 -9.44 -2.48
N THR A 38 7.25 -10.00 -3.26
CA THR A 38 6.20 -9.22 -3.93
C THR A 38 5.30 -8.50 -2.92
N LYS A 39 4.84 -9.20 -1.87
CA LYS A 39 4.08 -8.58 -0.77
C LYS A 39 4.88 -7.48 -0.08
N THR A 40 6.17 -7.72 0.16
CA THR A 40 7.07 -6.73 0.77
C THR A 40 7.13 -5.45 -0.06
N PHE A 41 7.40 -5.57 -1.36
CA PHE A 41 7.45 -4.42 -2.27
C PHE A 41 6.09 -3.72 -2.39
N ALA A 42 5.00 -4.48 -2.41
CA ALA A 42 3.65 -3.92 -2.47
C ALA A 42 3.32 -3.07 -1.23
N PHE A 43 3.56 -3.57 -0.01
CA PHE A 43 3.32 -2.79 1.21
C PHE A 43 4.23 -1.57 1.29
N GLN A 44 5.50 -1.69 0.89
CA GLN A 44 6.42 -0.57 0.84
C GLN A 44 5.95 0.51 -0.15
N ALA A 45 5.49 0.11 -1.33
CA ALA A 45 4.95 1.02 -2.33
C ALA A 45 3.69 1.74 -1.85
N ILE A 46 2.79 1.05 -1.13
CA ILE A 46 1.63 1.67 -0.48
C ILE A 46 2.06 2.75 0.51
N GLY A 47 3.04 2.45 1.38
CA GLY A 47 3.58 3.44 2.32
C GLY A 47 4.16 4.67 1.62
N LEU A 48 4.93 4.47 0.56
CA LEU A 48 5.49 5.57 -0.25
C LEU A 48 4.41 6.40 -0.95
N LEU A 49 3.37 5.75 -1.48
CA LEU A 49 2.23 6.45 -2.08
C LEU A 49 1.46 7.25 -1.03
N ALA A 50 1.28 6.72 0.18
CA ALA A 50 0.62 7.45 1.26
C ALA A 50 1.40 8.70 1.68
N GLN A 51 2.73 8.64 1.73
CA GLN A 51 3.58 9.80 2.04
C GLN A 51 3.58 10.84 0.91
N ARG A 52 3.71 10.41 -0.36
CA ARG A 52 3.86 11.32 -1.51
C ARG A 52 2.54 11.82 -2.07
N MET A 53 1.47 11.05 -1.91
CA MET A 53 0.15 11.32 -2.47
C MET A 53 -0.96 11.04 -1.44
N PRO A 54 -0.96 11.72 -0.28
CA PRO A 54 -1.93 11.48 0.79
C PRO A 54 -3.39 11.66 0.34
N GLN A 55 -3.64 12.51 -0.67
CA GLN A 55 -4.97 12.71 -1.26
C GLN A 55 -5.59 11.44 -1.86
N LEU A 56 -4.79 10.42 -2.19
CA LEU A 56 -5.32 9.14 -2.70
C LEU A 56 -6.00 8.31 -1.60
N PHE A 57 -5.65 8.58 -0.35
CA PHE A 57 -6.05 7.79 0.80
C PHE A 57 -7.04 8.52 1.70
N ARG A 58 -7.10 9.85 1.62
CA ARG A 58 -7.91 10.73 2.50
C ARG A 58 -9.34 10.23 2.76
N ASP A 59 -10.04 9.81 1.70
CA ASP A 59 -11.45 9.37 1.79
C ASP A 59 -11.62 7.84 1.75
N LYS A 60 -10.52 7.07 1.83
CA LYS A 60 -10.51 5.61 1.70
C LYS A 60 -10.09 4.96 3.00
N THR A 61 -10.96 4.95 3.99
CA THR A 61 -10.73 4.25 5.28
C THR A 61 -10.59 2.74 5.11
N ASP A 62 -11.14 2.16 4.03
CA ASP A 62 -10.97 0.75 3.66
C ASP A 62 -9.49 0.34 3.54
N MET A 63 -8.61 1.28 3.15
CA MET A 63 -7.18 1.01 3.08
C MET A 63 -6.54 0.81 4.45
N ALA A 64 -7.01 1.53 5.47
CA ALA A 64 -6.56 1.32 6.85
C ALA A 64 -7.01 -0.06 7.34
N VAL A 65 -8.29 -0.41 7.12
CA VAL A 65 -8.84 -1.72 7.48
C VAL A 65 -8.01 -2.85 6.85
N ARG A 66 -7.72 -2.74 5.55
CA ARG A 66 -6.93 -3.73 4.82
C ARG A 66 -5.51 -3.90 5.36
N LEU A 67 -4.84 -2.81 5.76
CA LEU A 67 -3.49 -2.91 6.36
C LEU A 67 -3.54 -3.53 7.77
N PHE A 68 -4.56 -3.21 8.57
CA PHE A 68 -4.72 -3.84 9.89
C PHE A 68 -5.06 -5.32 9.78
N ASP A 69 -5.90 -5.72 8.83
CA ASP A 69 -6.18 -7.13 8.55
C ASP A 69 -4.92 -7.87 8.07
N ALA A 70 -4.14 -7.24 7.17
CA ALA A 70 -2.86 -7.80 6.75
C ALA A 70 -1.90 -7.97 7.94
N LEU A 71 -1.85 -7.01 8.87
CA LEU A 71 -0.99 -7.11 10.06
C LEU A 71 -1.39 -8.28 10.97
N LYS A 72 -2.68 -8.59 11.04
CA LYS A 72 -3.23 -9.69 11.83
C LYS A 72 -2.92 -11.06 11.20
N VAL A 73 -3.05 -11.19 9.88
CA VAL A 73 -3.00 -12.47 9.18
C VAL A 73 -1.59 -12.81 8.65
N GLU A 74 -0.81 -11.82 8.22
CA GLU A 74 0.46 -12.08 7.55
C GLU A 74 1.57 -12.55 8.51
N ALA A 75 2.54 -13.26 7.92
CA ALA A 75 3.67 -13.82 8.63
C ALA A 75 4.54 -12.74 9.32
N GLN A 76 5.24 -13.14 10.38
CA GLN A 76 6.12 -12.26 11.17
C GLN A 76 7.12 -11.47 10.31
N SER A 77 7.62 -12.06 9.22
CA SER A 77 8.54 -11.41 8.28
C SER A 77 7.95 -10.18 7.57
N LEU A 78 6.63 -10.13 7.38
CA LEU A 78 5.93 -9.03 6.71
C LEU A 78 5.36 -8.00 7.70
N ARG A 79 5.25 -8.33 8.99
CA ARG A 79 4.63 -7.43 9.97
C ARG A 79 5.34 -6.07 10.05
N PHE A 80 6.68 -6.07 10.03
CA PHE A 80 7.43 -4.82 10.08
C PHE A 80 7.11 -3.89 8.90
N ILE A 81 7.08 -4.43 7.66
CA ILE A 81 6.80 -3.60 6.49
C ILE A 81 5.34 -3.12 6.44
N ILE A 82 4.41 -3.95 6.92
CA ILE A 82 2.99 -3.57 7.05
C ILE A 82 2.81 -2.47 8.10
N GLN A 83 3.53 -2.54 9.22
CA GLN A 83 3.53 -1.48 10.24
C GLN A 83 4.04 -0.15 9.68
N GLU A 84 5.16 -0.16 8.98
CA GLU A 84 5.71 1.04 8.33
C GLU A 84 4.73 1.64 7.30
N ALA A 85 4.08 0.79 6.49
CA ALA A 85 3.05 1.22 5.57
C ALA A 85 1.85 1.84 6.31
N THR A 86 1.45 1.27 7.45
CA THR A 86 0.33 1.76 8.29
C THR A 86 0.65 3.09 8.94
N ILE A 87 1.88 3.26 9.46
CA ILE A 87 2.35 4.54 10.03
C ILE A 87 2.36 5.61 8.93
N SER A 88 2.89 5.28 7.76
CA SER A 88 2.88 6.16 6.59
C SER A 88 1.45 6.54 6.18
N LEU A 89 0.53 5.58 6.17
CA LEU A 89 -0.88 5.82 5.90
C LEU A 89 -1.53 6.73 6.95
N SER A 90 -1.20 6.58 8.23
CA SER A 90 -1.75 7.42 9.31
C SER A 90 -1.44 8.91 9.11
N SER A 91 -0.29 9.22 8.52
CA SER A 91 0.08 10.61 8.20
C SER A 91 -0.79 11.21 7.10
N ALA A 92 -1.31 10.39 6.19
CA ALA A 92 -2.24 10.83 5.14
C ALA A 92 -3.63 11.20 5.71
N TYR A 93 -4.06 10.56 6.80
CA TYR A 93 -5.35 10.86 7.45
C TYR A 93 -5.30 12.05 8.41
N LYS A 94 -4.13 12.37 8.99
CA LYS A 94 -3.98 13.48 9.95
C LYS A 94 -4.25 14.87 9.37
N VAL A 95 -4.19 15.04 8.05
CA VAL A 95 -4.35 16.35 7.37
C VAL A 95 -5.80 16.56 6.91
N CYS A 96 -6.77 15.90 7.59
CA CYS A 96 -8.19 16.12 7.36
C CYS A 96 -8.75 17.31 8.13
#